data_AF-K1S6U7-F1
#
_entry.id   AF-K1S6U7-F1
#
_cell.length_a   1.000
_cell.length_b   1.000
_cell.length_c   1.000
_cell.angle_alpha   90.00
_cell.angle_beta   90.00
_cell.angle_gamma   90.00
#
_symmetry.space_group_name_H-M   'P 1'
#
loop_
_entity.id
_entity.type
_entity.pdbx_description
1 polymer ?
#
loop_
_entity_poly.entity_id
_entity_poly.type
_entity_poly.pdbx_seq_one_letter_code
_entity_poly.pdbx_strand_id
1 'polypeptide(L)'
;MIKKGGYFVVTYVDIIKKWKEKKIDSIEKLDQQLSNFRIIFAYNSGAIENSQITYHDTREIFENGKVVNFSGDTRTIFEIENQRKCYNYLAPKIINKDPITSDFVKNVHYQLMQGAYDERRWARGERPGQYKIHDYVIGQSDQGALPEEVPSEIEELCDEILNIPDKGENILKTAAYIHCKFENIHAFADGNGRVGRTLMNYYLMINNYPPLVVYSETKDQYYKALDHYDNTGDIT
;
A
#
# COMPACT_ATOMS: atom_id res chain seq x y z
N MET A 1 -32.48 3.94 0.40
CA MET A 1 -32.62 4.28 -1.04
C MET A 1 -33.26 5.65 -1.14
N ILE A 2 -32.55 6.66 -1.64
CA ILE A 2 -33.13 8.00 -1.85
C ILE A 2 -33.10 8.27 -3.37
N LYS A 3 -34.28 8.35 -3.98
CA LYS A 3 -34.44 8.75 -5.38
C LYS A 3 -34.36 10.27 -5.48
N LYS A 4 -33.31 10.80 -6.10
CA LYS A 4 -33.32 12.11 -6.74
C LYS A 4 -32.58 12.01 -8.08
N GLY A 5 -33.30 12.24 -9.17
CA GLY A 5 -32.73 12.50 -10.50
C GLY A 5 -31.98 11.36 -11.17
N GLY A 6 -32.69 10.31 -11.62
CA GLY A 6 -32.29 9.45 -12.76
C GLY A 6 -31.00 8.62 -12.68
N TYR A 7 -30.11 8.87 -11.73
CA TYR A 7 -28.84 8.16 -11.56
C TYR A 7 -28.86 7.45 -10.21
N PHE A 8 -28.56 6.15 -10.22
CA PHE A 8 -28.34 5.41 -8.99
C PHE A 8 -27.02 5.91 -8.37
N VAL A 9 -27.11 6.72 -7.32
CA VAL A 9 -25.94 7.03 -6.48
C VAL A 9 -25.60 5.77 -5.72
N VAL A 10 -24.53 5.09 -6.15
CA VAL A 10 -23.97 3.94 -5.42
C VAL A 10 -23.30 4.49 -4.17
N THR A 11 -23.79 4.12 -3.00
CA THR A 11 -23.18 4.52 -1.72
C THR A 11 -22.02 3.60 -1.36
N TYR A 12 -21.13 4.04 -0.46
CA TYR A 12 -20.07 3.17 0.06
C TYR A 12 -20.62 1.89 0.71
N VAL A 13 -21.79 1.99 1.38
CA VAL A 13 -22.49 0.85 1.95
C VAL A 13 -22.92 -0.15 0.86
N ASP A 14 -23.37 0.32 -0.30
CA ASP A 14 -23.72 -0.53 -1.43
C ASP A 14 -22.48 -1.25 -2.01
N ILE A 15 -21.33 -0.57 -2.04
CA ILE A 15 -20.06 -1.16 -2.49
C ILE A 15 -19.62 -2.27 -1.54
N ILE A 16 -19.67 -2.04 -0.21
CA ILE A 16 -19.35 -3.06 0.79
C ILE A 16 -20.27 -4.26 0.64
N LYS A 17 -21.58 -4.03 0.51
CA LYS A 17 -22.56 -5.10 0.35
C LYS A 17 -22.24 -5.96 -0.88
N LYS A 18 -22.04 -5.33 -2.04
CA LYS A 18 -21.66 -6.03 -3.28
C LYS A 18 -20.33 -6.76 -3.15
N TRP A 19 -19.36 -6.19 -2.43
CA TRP A 19 -18.08 -6.86 -2.16
C TRP A 19 -18.28 -8.14 -1.36
N LYS A 20 -19.02 -8.06 -0.24
CA LYS A 20 -19.28 -9.21 0.65
C LYS A 20 -20.11 -10.31 -0.02
N GLU A 21 -20.99 -9.96 -0.96
CA GLU A 21 -21.76 -10.92 -1.77
C GLU A 21 -20.88 -11.82 -2.66
N LYS A 22 -19.67 -11.39 -3.00
CA LYS A 22 -18.74 -12.16 -3.86
C LYS A 22 -18.20 -13.42 -3.19
N LYS A 23 -18.27 -13.52 -1.85
CA LYS A 23 -17.81 -14.68 -1.05
C LYS A 23 -16.42 -15.17 -1.50
N ILE A 24 -15.44 -14.26 -1.42
CA ILE A 24 -14.06 -14.53 -1.80
C ILE A 24 -13.44 -15.42 -0.71
N ASP A 25 -13.22 -16.68 -1.04
CA ASP A 25 -12.73 -17.74 -0.14
C ASP A 25 -11.56 -18.54 -0.76
N SER A 26 -11.13 -18.18 -1.96
CA SER A 26 -10.03 -18.83 -2.68
C SER A 26 -9.21 -17.80 -3.46
N ILE A 27 -7.97 -18.15 -3.79
CA ILE A 27 -7.07 -17.28 -4.56
C ILE A 27 -7.65 -17.02 -5.95
N GLU A 28 -8.25 -18.02 -6.59
CA GLU A 28 -8.85 -17.89 -7.93
C GLU A 28 -10.00 -16.87 -7.93
N LYS A 29 -10.85 -16.90 -6.90
CA LYS A 29 -11.91 -15.88 -6.75
C LYS A 29 -11.29 -14.51 -6.47
N LEU A 30 -10.27 -14.43 -5.61
CA LEU A 30 -9.60 -13.17 -5.31
C LEU A 30 -9.00 -12.55 -6.58
N ASP A 31 -8.28 -13.35 -7.38
CA ASP A 31 -7.71 -12.96 -8.67
C ASP A 31 -8.79 -12.49 -9.65
N GLN A 32 -9.89 -13.21 -9.74
CA GLN A 32 -11.01 -12.81 -10.60
C GLN A 32 -11.56 -11.44 -10.21
N GLN A 33 -11.75 -11.20 -8.90
CA GLN A 33 -12.32 -9.96 -8.39
C GLN A 33 -11.34 -8.78 -8.42
N LEU A 34 -10.03 -9.05 -8.36
CA LEU A 34 -8.98 -8.04 -8.30
C LEU A 34 -8.18 -7.90 -9.60
N SER A 35 -8.54 -8.61 -10.67
CA SER A 35 -7.81 -8.64 -11.96
C SER A 35 -7.49 -7.24 -12.51
N ASN A 36 -8.49 -6.35 -12.55
CA ASN A 36 -8.29 -4.95 -12.94
C ASN A 36 -7.69 -4.10 -11.82
N PHE A 37 -8.14 -4.33 -10.58
CA PHE A 37 -7.70 -3.56 -9.42
C PHE A 37 -6.19 -3.62 -9.24
N ARG A 38 -5.58 -4.82 -9.32
CA ARG A 38 -4.13 -4.99 -9.06
C ARG A 38 -3.27 -4.18 -10.04
N ILE A 39 -3.71 -4.02 -11.29
CA ILE A 39 -3.04 -3.23 -12.32
C ILE A 39 -3.20 -1.73 -12.03
N ILE A 40 -4.43 -1.30 -11.76
CA ILE A 40 -4.74 0.12 -11.46
C ILE A 40 -4.03 0.56 -10.19
N PHE A 41 -4.04 -0.27 -9.15
CA PHE A 41 -3.34 -0.03 -7.89
C PHE A 41 -1.83 0.05 -8.12
N ALA A 42 -1.24 -0.90 -8.86
CA ALA A 42 0.19 -0.89 -9.13
C ALA A 42 0.63 0.35 -9.90
N TYR A 43 -0.11 0.72 -10.94
CA TYR A 43 0.15 1.94 -11.71
C TYR A 43 0.10 3.17 -10.82
N ASN A 44 -1.00 3.39 -10.09
CA ASN A 44 -1.18 4.61 -9.30
C ASN A 44 -0.20 4.67 -8.11
N SER A 45 -0.04 3.56 -7.38
CA SER A 45 0.88 3.50 -6.25
C SER A 45 2.33 3.71 -6.68
N GLY A 46 2.70 3.22 -7.87
CA GLY A 46 4.01 3.46 -8.47
C GLY A 46 4.17 4.90 -8.97
N ALA A 47 3.20 5.41 -9.74
CA ALA A 47 3.27 6.73 -10.38
C ALA A 47 3.29 7.90 -9.38
N ILE A 48 2.77 7.70 -8.16
CA ILE A 48 2.92 8.67 -7.05
C ILE A 48 4.40 8.91 -6.71
N GLU A 49 5.23 7.86 -6.78
CA GLU A 49 6.65 7.88 -6.40
C GLU A 49 7.59 8.04 -7.61
N ASN A 50 7.24 7.44 -8.75
CA ASN A 50 8.03 7.45 -9.98
C ASN A 50 7.14 7.78 -11.18
N SER A 51 7.26 9.00 -11.69
CA SER A 51 6.47 9.50 -12.83
C SER A 51 6.76 8.81 -14.17
N GLN A 52 7.80 7.97 -14.26
CA GLN A 52 8.06 7.16 -15.46
C GLN A 52 7.21 5.90 -15.52
N ILE A 53 6.54 5.49 -14.44
CA ILE A 53 5.63 4.35 -14.47
C ILE A 53 4.39 4.71 -15.29
N THR A 54 4.18 4.00 -16.40
CA THR A 54 3.00 4.19 -17.25
C THR A 54 1.97 3.08 -17.03
N TYR A 55 0.69 3.39 -17.27
CA TYR A 55 -0.37 2.37 -17.22
C TYR A 55 -0.15 1.27 -18.27
N HIS A 56 0.35 1.63 -19.45
CA HIS A 56 0.63 0.70 -20.54
C HIS A 56 1.64 -0.37 -20.10
N ASP A 57 2.81 0.05 -19.61
CA ASP A 57 3.88 -0.87 -19.21
C ASP A 57 3.45 -1.70 -17.99
N THR A 58 2.73 -1.07 -17.06
CA THR A 58 2.15 -1.77 -15.90
C THR A 58 1.23 -2.90 -16.35
N ARG A 59 0.32 -2.62 -17.28
CA ARG A 59 -0.60 -3.61 -17.81
C ARG A 59 0.13 -4.72 -18.55
N GLU A 60 1.10 -4.40 -19.40
CA GLU A 60 1.85 -5.39 -20.17
C GLU A 60 2.64 -6.35 -19.26
N ILE A 61 3.27 -5.83 -18.20
CA ILE A 61 3.96 -6.66 -17.21
C ILE A 61 2.98 -7.57 -16.46
N PHE A 62 1.83 -7.06 -16.04
CA PHE A 62 0.84 -7.85 -15.30
C PHE A 62 0.15 -8.92 -16.14
N GLU A 63 -0.12 -8.64 -17.42
CA GLU A 63 -0.82 -9.57 -18.31
C GLU A 63 0.14 -10.55 -19.02
N ASN A 64 1.34 -10.09 -19.39
CA ASN A 64 2.25 -10.85 -20.26
C ASN A 64 3.64 -11.13 -19.64
N GLY A 65 3.96 -10.56 -18.48
CA GLY A 65 5.25 -10.72 -17.81
C GLY A 65 6.43 -10.09 -18.57
N LYS A 66 6.18 -9.13 -19.46
CA LYS A 66 7.21 -8.45 -20.28
C LYS A 66 6.76 -7.04 -20.68
N VAL A 67 7.72 -6.25 -21.16
CA VAL A 67 7.48 -5.00 -21.89
C VAL A 67 8.25 -5.07 -23.21
N VAL A 68 7.66 -4.56 -24.29
CA VAL A 68 8.31 -4.50 -25.61
C VAL A 68 8.71 -3.05 -25.93
N ASN A 69 9.89 -2.86 -26.53
CA ASN A 69 10.43 -1.55 -26.93
C ASN A 69 10.56 -0.53 -25.78
N PHE A 70 10.82 -1.01 -24.55
CA PHE A 70 11.02 -0.13 -23.40
C PHE A 70 12.31 0.70 -23.55
N SER A 71 12.20 2.01 -23.37
CA SER A 71 13.33 2.95 -23.47
C SER A 71 13.54 3.78 -22.21
N GLY A 72 12.82 3.49 -21.12
CA GLY A 72 12.95 4.18 -19.85
C GLY A 72 14.05 3.58 -18.95
N ASP A 73 14.08 4.02 -17.70
CA ASP A 73 14.95 3.43 -16.69
C ASP A 73 14.50 1.99 -16.37
N THR A 74 15.42 1.03 -16.46
CA THR A 74 15.19 -0.37 -16.07
C THR A 74 14.68 -0.53 -14.64
N ARG A 75 15.03 0.39 -13.72
CA ARG A 75 14.48 0.42 -12.36
C ARG A 75 12.95 0.47 -12.37
N THR A 76 12.35 1.25 -13.28
CA THR A 76 10.89 1.37 -13.43
C THR A 76 10.24 0.01 -13.71
N ILE A 77 10.87 -0.86 -14.52
CA ILE A 77 10.38 -2.23 -14.77
C ILE A 77 10.41 -3.05 -13.48
N PHE A 78 11.52 -2.98 -12.72
CA PHE A 78 11.63 -3.68 -11.43
C PHE A 78 10.55 -3.22 -10.45
N GLU A 79 10.28 -1.92 -10.36
CA GLU A 79 9.26 -1.39 -9.45
C GLU A 79 7.85 -1.90 -9.78
N ILE A 80 7.50 -1.97 -11.07
CA ILE A 80 6.22 -2.53 -11.51
C ILE A 80 6.15 -4.04 -11.22
N GLU A 81 7.19 -4.79 -11.59
CA GLU A 81 7.26 -6.24 -11.39
C GLU A 81 7.23 -6.60 -9.90
N ASN A 82 7.88 -5.81 -9.06
CA ASN A 82 7.88 -5.97 -7.61
C ASN A 82 6.48 -5.82 -7.01
N GLN A 83 5.68 -4.87 -7.50
CA GLN A 83 4.30 -4.75 -7.07
C GLN A 83 3.45 -5.97 -7.47
N ARG A 84 3.70 -6.55 -8.65
CA ARG A 84 3.09 -7.81 -9.10
C ARG A 84 3.48 -8.99 -8.21
N LYS A 85 4.77 -9.13 -7.89
CA LYS A 85 5.29 -10.16 -6.97
C LYS A 85 4.73 -10.00 -5.56
N CYS A 86 4.65 -8.76 -5.07
CA CYS A 86 4.07 -8.44 -3.78
C CYS A 86 2.59 -8.87 -3.71
N TYR A 87 1.80 -8.60 -4.75
CA TYR A 87 0.42 -9.11 -4.83
C TYR A 87 0.36 -10.64 -4.74
N ASN A 88 1.20 -11.36 -5.51
CA ASN A 88 1.22 -12.83 -5.47
C ASN A 88 1.64 -13.37 -4.09
N TYR A 89 2.57 -12.70 -3.41
CA TYR A 89 2.96 -13.03 -2.04
C TYR A 89 1.84 -12.82 -1.02
N LEU A 90 1.00 -11.80 -1.23
CA LEU A 90 -0.10 -11.41 -0.33
C LEU A 90 -1.38 -12.21 -0.57
N ALA A 91 -1.68 -12.61 -1.81
CA ALA A 91 -2.90 -13.34 -2.17
C ALA A 91 -3.25 -14.52 -1.23
N PRO A 92 -2.34 -15.48 -0.97
CA PRO A 92 -2.65 -16.56 -0.01
C PRO A 92 -2.88 -16.06 1.42
N LYS A 93 -2.16 -15.01 1.84
CA LYS A 93 -2.27 -14.42 3.18
C LYS A 93 -3.59 -13.67 3.39
N ILE A 94 -4.10 -13.06 2.33
CA ILE A 94 -5.42 -12.43 2.31
C ILE A 94 -6.51 -13.46 2.56
N ILE A 95 -6.44 -14.62 1.90
CA ILE A 95 -7.40 -15.71 2.08
C ILE A 95 -7.32 -16.30 3.49
N ASN A 96 -6.10 -16.53 3.98
CA ASN A 96 -5.87 -17.07 5.32
C ASN A 96 -6.10 -16.04 6.45
N LYS A 97 -6.17 -14.75 6.10
CA LYS A 97 -6.26 -13.62 7.02
C LYS A 97 -5.09 -13.56 8.01
N ASP A 98 -3.88 -13.78 7.50
CA ASP A 98 -2.68 -13.74 8.34
C ASP A 98 -2.53 -12.35 8.99
N PRO A 99 -2.09 -12.27 10.26
CA PRO A 99 -1.93 -11.01 10.96
C PRO A 99 -0.78 -10.17 10.37
N ILE A 100 -0.89 -8.84 10.52
CA ILE A 100 0.21 -7.92 10.20
C ILE A 100 1.18 -7.94 11.39
N THR A 101 2.37 -8.50 11.17
CA THR A 101 3.47 -8.53 12.14
C THR A 101 4.66 -7.72 11.62
N SER A 102 5.63 -7.42 12.49
CA SER A 102 6.89 -6.76 12.11
C SER A 102 7.59 -7.48 10.94
N ASP A 103 7.70 -8.81 11.00
CA ASP A 103 8.26 -9.63 9.92
C ASP A 103 7.41 -9.59 8.64
N PHE A 104 6.09 -9.54 8.76
CA PHE A 104 5.22 -9.36 7.60
C PHE A 104 5.51 -8.02 6.90
N VAL A 105 5.63 -6.93 7.66
CA VAL A 105 5.94 -5.59 7.12
C VAL A 105 7.29 -5.58 6.40
N LYS A 106 8.33 -6.18 7.01
CA LYS A 106 9.64 -6.36 6.37
C LYS A 106 9.55 -7.17 5.09
N ASN A 107 8.78 -8.27 5.08
CA ASN A 107 8.62 -9.08 3.88
C ASN A 107 7.86 -8.35 2.76
N VAL A 108 6.85 -7.54 3.10
CA VAL A 108 6.16 -6.67 2.11
C VAL A 108 7.15 -5.68 1.50
N HIS A 109 7.92 -4.97 2.32
CA HIS A 109 8.96 -4.06 1.83
C HIS A 109 10.03 -4.79 0.99
N TYR A 110 10.44 -6.00 1.40
CA TYR A 110 11.34 -6.83 0.61
C TYR A 110 10.78 -7.09 -0.78
N GLN A 111 9.53 -7.55 -0.91
CA GLN A 111 8.92 -7.79 -2.22
C GLN A 111 8.85 -6.54 -3.09
N LEU A 112 8.53 -5.38 -2.49
CA LEU A 112 8.33 -4.13 -3.21
C LEU A 112 9.63 -3.49 -3.72
N MET A 113 10.76 -3.75 -3.06
CA MET A 113 11.99 -2.99 -3.31
C MET A 113 13.18 -3.77 -3.88
N GLN A 114 13.01 -5.04 -4.24
CA GLN A 114 14.10 -5.83 -4.85
C GLN A 114 14.61 -5.20 -6.15
N GLY A 115 15.91 -4.93 -6.24
CA GLY A 115 16.50 -4.31 -7.43
C GLY A 115 16.04 -2.88 -7.70
N ALA A 116 15.38 -2.23 -6.73
CA ALA A 116 14.83 -0.89 -6.87
C ALA A 116 15.44 0.13 -5.89
N TYR A 117 16.54 -0.22 -5.22
CA TYR A 117 17.32 0.73 -4.41
C TYR A 117 18.33 1.48 -5.28
N ASP A 118 18.52 2.77 -5.04
CA ASP A 118 19.61 3.51 -5.68
C ASP A 118 20.99 3.10 -5.13
N GLU A 119 22.03 3.34 -5.94
CA GLU A 119 23.41 2.96 -5.61
C GLU A 119 23.91 3.59 -4.31
N ARG A 120 23.47 4.81 -3.99
CA ARG A 120 23.92 5.53 -2.79
C ARG A 120 23.39 4.88 -1.52
N ARG A 121 22.09 4.57 -1.46
CA ARG A 121 21.48 3.84 -0.34
C ARG A 121 22.08 2.45 -0.20
N TRP A 122 22.27 1.74 -1.31
CA TRP A 122 22.90 0.42 -1.31
C TRP A 122 24.34 0.46 -0.76
N ALA A 123 25.15 1.42 -1.20
CA ALA A 123 26.53 1.60 -0.73
C ALA A 123 26.62 1.94 0.77
N ARG A 124 25.59 2.60 1.32
CA ARG A 124 25.46 2.87 2.75
C ARG A 124 24.97 1.68 3.58
N GLY A 125 24.65 0.55 2.94
CA GLY A 125 24.23 -0.67 3.64
C GLY A 125 22.72 -0.87 3.75
N GLU A 126 21.90 0.05 3.22
CA GLU A 126 20.44 -0.12 3.22
C GLU A 126 20.04 -1.30 2.32
N ARG A 127 19.05 -2.11 2.76
CA ARG A 127 18.60 -3.29 2.01
C ARG A 127 17.09 -3.42 2.01
N PRO A 128 16.48 -3.95 0.92
CA PRO A 128 15.10 -4.37 0.92
C PRO A 128 14.79 -5.32 2.08
N GLY A 129 13.66 -5.12 2.74
CA GLY A 129 13.22 -5.90 3.91
C GLY A 129 13.94 -5.63 5.22
N GLN A 130 14.82 -4.63 5.28
CA GLN A 130 15.48 -4.20 6.51
C GLN A 130 15.06 -2.77 6.83
N TYR A 131 14.86 -2.45 8.10
CA TYR A 131 14.61 -1.08 8.54
C TYR A 131 15.79 -0.17 8.20
N LYS A 132 15.52 1.13 8.12
CA LYS A 132 16.55 2.14 7.83
C LYS A 132 17.70 2.04 8.83
N ILE A 133 18.93 2.11 8.33
CA ILE A 133 20.15 2.18 9.16
C ILE A 133 20.48 3.63 9.48
N HIS A 134 20.18 4.53 8.56
CA HIS A 134 20.43 5.95 8.71
C HIS A 134 19.15 6.73 8.88
N ASP A 135 19.27 7.94 9.40
CA ASP A 135 18.13 8.82 9.52
C ASP A 135 17.70 9.36 8.14
N TYR A 136 16.44 9.13 7.84
CA TYR A 136 15.71 9.57 6.65
C TYR A 136 14.41 10.17 7.18
N VAL A 137 14.36 11.50 7.18
CA VAL A 137 13.18 12.29 7.56
C VAL A 137 12.47 12.80 6.31
N ILE A 138 11.16 12.97 6.41
CA ILE A 138 10.30 13.45 5.32
C ILE A 138 9.45 14.66 5.73
N GLY A 139 8.95 15.38 4.74
CA GLY A 139 8.07 16.54 4.95
C GLY A 139 8.82 17.80 5.37
N GLN A 140 8.07 18.88 5.63
CA GLN A 140 8.63 20.16 6.06
C GLN A 140 9.00 20.20 7.55
N SER A 141 8.58 19.20 8.31
CA SER A 141 8.75 19.09 9.76
C SER A 141 9.74 18.01 10.19
N ASP A 142 10.55 17.48 9.26
CA ASP A 142 11.54 16.42 9.51
C ASP A 142 10.93 15.20 10.26
N GLN A 143 9.83 14.66 9.73
CA GLN A 143 9.11 13.55 10.33
C GLN A 143 9.75 12.19 10.03
N GLY A 144 9.74 11.30 11.01
CA GLY A 144 10.29 9.95 10.94
C GLY A 144 10.90 9.53 12.28
N ALA A 145 10.65 8.29 12.70
CA ALA A 145 11.28 7.73 13.90
C ALA A 145 12.79 7.60 13.72
N LEU A 146 13.60 7.68 14.79
CA LEU A 146 15.03 7.39 14.68
C LEU A 146 15.24 5.91 14.31
N PRO A 147 16.33 5.55 13.59
CA PRO A 147 16.60 4.16 13.21
C PRO A 147 16.50 3.14 14.36
N GLU A 148 16.95 3.52 15.57
CA GLU A 148 16.89 2.72 16.79
C GLU A 148 15.48 2.56 17.38
N GLU A 149 14.56 3.48 17.07
CA GLU A 149 13.16 3.50 17.57
C GLU A 149 12.21 2.73 16.64
N VAL A 150 12.54 2.65 15.34
CA VAL A 150 11.72 1.99 14.31
C VAL A 150 11.26 0.58 14.70
N PRO A 151 12.11 -0.33 15.23
CA PRO A 151 11.65 -1.67 15.59
C PRO A 151 10.52 -1.66 16.62
N SER A 152 10.67 -0.88 17.69
CA SER A 152 9.66 -0.78 18.75
C SER A 152 8.37 -0.11 18.25
N GLU A 153 8.46 0.94 17.45
CA GLU A 153 7.27 1.63 16.93
C GLU A 153 6.48 0.78 15.93
N ILE A 154 7.16 -0.04 15.11
CA ILE A 154 6.48 -1.00 14.23
C ILE A 154 5.85 -2.14 15.02
N GLU A 155 6.51 -2.62 16.08
CA GLU A 155 5.91 -3.62 16.98
C GLU A 155 4.65 -3.06 17.66
N GLU A 156 4.70 -1.85 18.19
CA GLU A 156 3.54 -1.15 18.78
C GLU A 156 2.41 -1.00 17.76
N LEU A 157 2.69 -0.53 16.54
CA LEU A 157 1.69 -0.45 15.48
C LEU A 157 1.06 -1.82 15.15
N CYS A 158 1.86 -2.88 15.09
CA CYS A 158 1.34 -4.23 14.83
C CYS A 158 0.43 -4.72 15.97
N ASP A 159 0.81 -4.44 17.22
CA ASP A 159 0.01 -4.78 18.39
C ASP A 159 -1.30 -3.98 18.45
N GLU A 160 -1.26 -2.69 18.11
CA GLU A 160 -2.46 -1.87 17.96
C GLU A 160 -3.42 -2.49 16.93
N ILE A 161 -2.91 -2.83 15.72
CA ILE A 161 -3.69 -3.45 14.64
C ILE A 161 -4.34 -4.77 15.08
N LEU A 162 -3.61 -5.60 15.83
CA LEU A 162 -4.11 -6.88 16.31
C LEU A 162 -5.27 -6.70 17.29
N ASN A 163 -5.19 -5.66 18.13
CA ASN A 163 -6.10 -5.43 19.24
C ASN A 163 -7.25 -4.47 18.93
N ILE A 164 -7.45 -4.06 17.67
CA ILE A 164 -8.55 -3.16 17.28
C ILE A 164 -9.90 -3.82 17.57
N PRO A 165 -10.74 -3.22 18.45
CA PRO A 165 -11.98 -3.83 18.91
C PRO A 165 -13.11 -3.75 17.87
N ASP A 166 -13.14 -2.70 17.05
CA ASP A 166 -14.14 -2.51 15.99
C ASP A 166 -13.53 -2.76 14.61
N LYS A 167 -14.01 -3.80 13.92
CA LYS A 167 -13.64 -4.14 12.54
C LYS A 167 -14.75 -3.82 11.53
N GLY A 168 -15.75 -3.06 11.96
CA GLY A 168 -17.00 -2.84 11.24
C GLY A 168 -17.23 -1.40 10.80
N GLU A 169 -17.58 -0.54 11.76
CA GLU A 169 -18.11 0.81 11.48
C GLU A 169 -17.00 1.80 11.12
N ASN A 170 -15.83 1.66 11.74
CA ASN A 170 -14.70 2.58 11.55
C ASN A 170 -13.59 2.03 10.66
N ILE A 171 -13.83 0.94 9.91
CA ILE A 171 -12.79 0.24 9.15
C ILE A 171 -11.97 1.14 8.22
N LEU A 172 -12.60 2.15 7.59
CA LEU A 172 -11.92 3.11 6.72
C LEU A 172 -11.01 4.04 7.51
N LYS A 173 -11.48 4.54 8.66
CA LYS A 173 -10.67 5.37 9.56
C LYS A 173 -9.49 4.57 10.11
N THR A 174 -9.72 3.31 10.45
CA THR A 174 -8.65 2.41 10.89
C THR A 174 -7.63 2.17 9.78
N ALA A 175 -8.07 1.88 8.56
CA ALA A 175 -7.16 1.68 7.44
C ALA A 175 -6.35 2.95 7.13
N ALA A 176 -6.98 4.13 7.22
CA ALA A 176 -6.30 5.41 7.09
C ALA A 176 -5.28 5.63 8.22
N TYR A 177 -5.66 5.37 9.48
CA TYR A 177 -4.77 5.46 10.64
C TYR A 177 -3.53 4.58 10.48
N ILE A 178 -3.71 3.31 10.09
CA ILE A 178 -2.59 2.39 9.84
C ILE A 178 -1.64 2.95 8.79
N HIS A 179 -2.19 3.48 7.70
CA HIS A 179 -1.40 4.11 6.63
C HIS A 179 -0.61 5.32 7.15
N CYS A 180 -1.31 6.27 7.77
CA CYS A 180 -0.72 7.49 8.31
C CYS A 180 0.34 7.21 9.38
N LYS A 181 0.05 6.35 10.36
CA LYS A 181 1.00 5.99 11.42
C LYS A 181 2.23 5.29 10.86
N PHE A 182 2.07 4.39 9.88
CA PHE A 182 3.21 3.75 9.21
C PHE A 182 4.07 4.75 8.43
N GLU A 183 3.47 5.65 7.66
CA GLU A 183 4.21 6.70 6.93
C GLU A 183 4.95 7.64 7.88
N ASN A 184 4.33 7.98 9.03
CA ASN A 184 4.90 8.81 10.07
C ASN A 184 6.12 8.15 10.74
N ILE A 185 6.08 6.84 11.01
CA ILE A 185 7.25 6.09 11.52
C ILE A 185 8.41 6.12 10.50
N HIS A 186 8.09 6.07 9.20
CA HIS A 186 9.05 6.08 8.09
C HIS A 186 10.15 5.01 8.24
N ALA A 187 9.72 3.76 8.42
CA ALA A 187 10.56 2.65 8.87
C ALA A 187 11.69 2.24 7.91
N PHE A 188 11.60 2.58 6.63
CA PHE A 188 12.54 2.14 5.59
C PHE A 188 13.26 3.34 4.94
N ALA A 189 14.42 3.09 4.32
CA ALA A 189 15.18 4.15 3.64
C ALA A 189 14.55 4.62 2.32
N ASP A 190 13.69 3.79 1.73
CA ASP A 190 12.88 4.06 0.53
C ASP A 190 11.67 3.12 0.53
N GLY A 191 10.63 3.45 -0.24
CA GLY A 191 9.48 2.57 -0.47
C GLY A 191 8.38 2.63 0.57
N ASN A 192 8.48 3.49 1.60
CA ASN A 192 7.46 3.63 2.65
C ASN A 192 6.05 3.82 2.07
N GLY A 193 5.85 4.84 1.21
CA GLY A 193 4.54 5.09 0.59
C GLY A 193 3.90 3.87 -0.08
N ARG A 194 4.70 3.06 -0.79
CA ARG A 194 4.23 1.82 -1.44
C ARG A 194 3.86 0.74 -0.41
N VAL A 195 4.64 0.61 0.66
CA VAL A 195 4.37 -0.29 1.77
C VAL A 195 3.10 0.15 2.50
N GLY A 196 2.97 1.42 2.91
CA GLY A 196 1.82 1.95 3.62
C GLY A 196 0.50 1.71 2.85
N ARG A 197 0.46 2.09 1.57
CA ARG A 197 -0.72 1.84 0.70
C ARG A 197 -1.03 0.35 0.54
N THR A 198 0.01 -0.50 0.55
CA THR A 198 -0.16 -1.96 0.49
C THR A 198 -0.71 -2.50 1.82
N LEU A 199 -0.21 -2.05 2.97
CA LEU A 199 -0.69 -2.45 4.30
C LEU A 199 -2.14 -2.00 4.55
N MET A 200 -2.49 -0.78 4.17
CA MET A 200 -3.86 -0.26 4.19
C MET A 200 -4.82 -1.20 3.45
N ASN A 201 -4.48 -1.57 2.22
CA ASN A 201 -5.31 -2.45 1.41
C ASN A 201 -5.32 -3.89 1.92
N TYR A 202 -4.19 -4.39 2.42
CA TYR A 202 -4.13 -5.71 3.05
C TYR A 202 -5.07 -5.78 4.25
N TYR A 203 -5.05 -4.78 5.13
CA TYR A 203 -5.93 -4.67 6.29
C TYR A 203 -7.42 -4.67 5.89
N LEU A 204 -7.80 -3.91 4.86
CA LEU A 204 -9.18 -3.92 4.34
C LEU A 204 -9.58 -5.32 3.86
N MET A 205 -8.71 -5.97 3.07
CA MET A 205 -9.03 -7.25 2.44
C MET A 205 -9.13 -8.40 3.46
N ILE A 206 -8.24 -8.50 4.46
CA ILE A 206 -8.33 -9.54 5.50
C ILE A 206 -9.59 -9.37 6.38
N ASN A 207 -10.13 -8.15 6.47
CA ASN A 207 -11.39 -7.84 7.15
C ASN A 207 -12.62 -7.94 6.24
N ASN A 208 -12.47 -8.46 5.01
CA ASN A 208 -13.54 -8.61 4.02
C ASN A 208 -14.18 -7.28 3.58
N TYR A 209 -13.33 -6.26 3.37
CA TYR A 209 -13.69 -4.98 2.77
C TYR A 209 -12.99 -4.79 1.41
N PRO A 210 -13.61 -4.03 0.49
CA PRO A 210 -13.01 -3.74 -0.79
C PRO A 210 -11.74 -2.88 -0.61
N PRO A 211 -10.67 -3.15 -1.39
CA PRO A 211 -9.49 -2.30 -1.37
C PRO A 211 -9.76 -0.98 -2.12
N LEU A 212 -8.86 -0.02 -1.93
CA LEU A 212 -8.93 1.36 -2.41
C LEU A 212 -7.71 1.69 -3.28
N VAL A 213 -7.87 2.70 -4.14
CA VAL A 213 -6.78 3.26 -4.95
C VAL A 213 -6.63 4.73 -4.58
N VAL A 214 -5.43 5.12 -4.13
CA VAL A 214 -5.02 6.51 -4.09
C VAL A 214 -4.56 6.87 -5.49
N TYR A 215 -5.29 7.74 -6.17
CA TYR A 215 -5.01 8.10 -7.55
C TYR A 215 -3.82 9.06 -7.64
N SER A 216 -2.90 8.78 -8.56
CA SER A 216 -1.69 9.57 -8.79
C SER A 216 -1.99 11.02 -9.20
N GLU A 217 -3.13 11.23 -9.85
CA GLU A 217 -3.68 12.52 -10.26
C GLU A 217 -4.06 13.40 -9.05
N THR A 218 -4.30 12.77 -7.90
CA THR A 218 -4.65 13.44 -6.64
C THR A 218 -3.52 13.43 -5.60
N LYS A 219 -2.28 13.15 -6.02
CA LYS A 219 -1.13 13.00 -5.10
C LYS A 219 -0.93 14.22 -4.18
N ASP A 220 -1.20 15.43 -4.65
CA ASP A 220 -1.04 16.64 -3.84
C ASP A 220 -2.06 16.71 -2.70
N GLN A 221 -3.28 16.18 -2.90
CA GLN A 221 -4.29 16.08 -1.84
C GLN A 221 -3.92 14.98 -0.84
N TYR A 222 -3.40 13.86 -1.36
CA TYR A 222 -2.89 12.76 -0.55
C TYR A 222 -1.75 13.22 0.38
N TYR A 223 -0.74 13.92 -0.14
CA TYR A 223 0.35 14.45 0.68
C TYR A 223 -0.13 15.48 1.70
N LYS A 224 -1.07 16.37 1.34
CA LYS A 224 -1.68 17.30 2.32
C LYS A 224 -2.41 16.59 3.46
N ALA A 225 -3.05 15.45 3.19
CA ALA A 225 -3.72 14.67 4.22
C ALA A 225 -2.71 14.00 5.17
N LEU A 226 -1.59 13.48 4.63
CA LEU A 226 -0.49 12.97 5.45
C LEU A 226 0.16 14.08 6.29
N ASP A 227 0.49 15.21 5.68
CA ASP A 227 1.03 16.38 6.37
C ASP A 227 0.09 16.86 7.47
N HIS A 228 -1.23 16.82 7.25
CA HIS A 228 -2.20 17.17 8.27
C HIS A 228 -2.08 16.25 9.48
N TYR A 229 -2.13 14.94 9.26
CA TYR A 229 -1.98 13.95 10.32
C TYR A 229 -0.64 14.09 11.06
N ASP A 230 0.46 14.28 10.33
CA ASP A 230 1.79 14.44 10.92
C ASP A 230 1.88 15.67 11.86
N ASN A 231 1.09 16.71 11.59
CA ASN A 231 1.08 17.93 12.40
C ASN A 231 0.06 17.91 13.54
N THR A 232 -1.03 17.15 13.42
CA THR A 232 -2.17 17.23 14.36
C THR A 232 -2.52 15.92 15.07
N GLY A 233 -2.08 14.78 14.53
CA GLY A 233 -2.55 13.45 14.91
C GLY A 233 -4.00 13.16 14.49
N ASP A 234 -4.64 14.05 13.72
CA ASP A 234 -6.03 13.92 13.30
C ASP A 234 -6.15 13.16 11.98
N ILE A 235 -7.10 12.22 11.92
CA ILE A 235 -7.38 11.32 10.80
C ILE A 235 -8.67 11.69 10.04
N THR A 236 -9.27 12.84 10.36
CA THR A 236 -10.57 13.30 9.82
C THR A 236 -10.47 14.27 8.64
#